data_AF-A0A076LRV4-F1
#
_entry.id   AF-A0A076LRV4-F1
#
_cell.length_a   1.000
_cell.length_b   1.000
_cell.length_c   1.000
_cell.angle_alpha   90.00
_cell.angle_beta   90.00
_cell.angle_gamma   90.00
#
_symmetry.space_group_name_H-M   'P 1'
#
loop_
_entity.id
_entity.type
_entity.pdbx_description
1 polymer ?
#
loop_
_entity_poly.entity_id
_entity_poly.type
_entity_poly.pdbx_seq_one_letter_code
_entity_poly.pdbx_strand_id
1 'polypeptide(L)'
;MSIEIAPIRAAGSTADWKNKITLQLTRNELTAFCGVLFSLKNEVKGAYHGDAKNKGFAAYNNGKAGVAIILSEKGVQLHHLINNEDRLEIAVFTVRQLSAAWKVTPSDAIALLRQAAWMEKNI
;
A
#
# COMPACT_ATOMS: atom_id res chain seq x y z
N MET A 1 3.40 -2.86 8.93
CA MET A 1 2.99 -3.83 7.90
C MET A 1 4.08 -3.86 6.84
N SER A 2 4.53 -5.05 6.45
CA SER A 2 5.47 -5.22 5.34
C SER A 2 4.71 -5.52 4.05
N ILE A 3 5.25 -5.05 2.92
CA ILE A 3 4.84 -5.42 1.58
C ILE A 3 6.04 -6.04 0.89
N GLU A 4 5.80 -7.15 0.19
CA GLU A 4 6.81 -7.86 -0.58
C GLU A 4 6.31 -8.07 -2.00
N ILE A 5 7.15 -7.78 -2.99
CA ILE A 5 6.88 -8.08 -4.40
C ILE A 5 8.07 -8.85 -4.96
N ALA A 6 7.79 -9.97 -5.62
CA ALA A 6 8.78 -10.79 -6.30
C ALA A 6 8.57 -10.74 -7.82
N PRO A 7 9.65 -10.68 -8.63
CA PRO A 7 9.53 -10.67 -10.08
C PRO A 7 9.13 -12.06 -10.62
N ILE A 8 8.42 -12.06 -11.74
CA ILE A 8 8.22 -13.24 -12.59
C ILE A 8 9.10 -13.04 -13.84
N ARG A 9 10.10 -13.91 -14.03
CA ARG A 9 11.13 -13.71 -15.06
C ARG A 9 10.73 -14.23 -16.44
N ALA A 10 9.78 -15.16 -16.51
CA ALA A 10 9.27 -15.71 -17.76
C ALA A 10 7.77 -16.01 -17.63
N ALA A 11 7.04 -15.89 -18.74
CA ALA A 11 5.63 -16.26 -18.77
C ALA A 11 5.47 -17.75 -18.36
N GLY A 12 4.54 -18.02 -17.45
CA GLY A 12 4.31 -19.37 -16.91
C GLY A 12 5.30 -19.82 -15.83
N SER A 13 6.31 -19.02 -15.46
CA SER A 13 7.19 -19.35 -14.34
C SER A 13 6.59 -18.91 -12.99
N THR A 14 7.04 -19.54 -11.92
CA THR A 14 6.74 -19.08 -10.56
C THR A 14 7.49 -17.78 -10.24
N ALA A 15 7.02 -17.06 -9.22
CA ALA A 15 7.67 -15.84 -8.74
C ALA A 15 9.01 -16.15 -8.06
N ASP A 16 10.02 -15.34 -8.37
CA ASP A 16 11.38 -15.45 -7.83
C ASP A 16 11.48 -14.74 -6.47
N TRP A 17 10.99 -15.39 -5.42
CA TRP A 17 10.98 -14.87 -4.06
C TRP A 17 12.37 -14.63 -3.46
N LYS A 18 13.44 -15.20 -4.05
CA LYS A 18 14.82 -14.91 -3.64
C LYS A 18 15.23 -13.49 -4.01
N ASN A 19 14.62 -12.92 -5.05
CA ASN A 19 14.91 -11.57 -5.56
C ASN A 19 13.72 -10.62 -5.33
N LYS A 20 12.98 -10.83 -4.23
CA LYS A 20 11.89 -9.94 -3.82
C LYS A 20 12.41 -8.60 -3.30
N ILE A 21 11.60 -7.56 -3.46
CA ILE A 21 11.76 -6.30 -2.73
C ILE A 21 10.81 -6.35 -1.53
N THR A 22 11.36 -6.20 -0.33
CA THR A 22 10.59 -6.06 0.92
C THR A 22 10.70 -4.63 1.43
N LEU A 23 9.56 -4.04 1.78
CA LEU A 23 9.46 -2.71 2.38
C LEU A 23 8.51 -2.72 3.57
N GLN A 24 8.92 -2.12 4.67
CA GLN A 24 8.07 -1.93 5.86
C GLN A 24 7.45 -0.54 5.81
N LEU A 25 6.12 -0.47 5.75
CA LEU A 25 5.43 0.82 5.78
C LEU A 25 5.55 1.48 7.15
N THR A 26 5.85 2.78 7.16
CA THR A 26 5.66 3.63 8.33
C THR A 26 4.17 3.74 8.67
N ARG A 27 3.85 4.22 9.88
CA ARG A 27 2.45 4.46 10.28
C ARG A 27 1.74 5.46 9.34
N ASN A 28 2.44 6.48 8.87
CA ASN A 28 1.88 7.49 7.97
C ASN A 28 1.59 6.89 6.59
N GLU A 29 2.52 6.11 6.05
CA GLU A 29 2.32 5.43 4.76
C GLU A 29 1.23 4.37 4.86
N LEU A 30 1.16 3.62 5.96
CA LEU A 30 0.07 2.68 6.19
C LEU A 30 -1.30 3.38 6.21
N THR A 31 -1.37 4.55 6.86
CA THR A 31 -2.60 5.37 6.90
C THR A 31 -3.00 5.82 5.49
N ALA A 32 -2.06 6.38 4.73
CA ALA A 32 -2.31 6.87 3.39
C ALA A 32 -2.60 5.73 2.39
N PHE A 33 -1.91 4.59 2.51
CA PHE A 33 -2.18 3.39 1.73
C PHE A 33 -3.57 2.83 1.99
N CYS A 34 -4.00 2.79 3.25
CA CYS A 34 -5.39 2.45 3.60
C CYS A 34 -6.37 3.41 2.91
N GLY A 35 -6.08 4.71 2.90
CA GLY A 35 -6.85 5.71 2.16
C GLY A 35 -6.93 5.42 0.65
N VAL A 36 -5.84 5.00 0.00
CA VAL A 36 -5.83 4.60 -1.41
C VAL A 36 -6.72 3.36 -1.62
N LEU A 37 -6.60 2.33 -0.78
CA LEU A 37 -7.40 1.11 -0.88
C LEU A 37 -8.90 1.39 -0.73
N PHE A 38 -9.31 2.36 0.09
CA PHE A 38 -10.72 2.77 0.24
C PHE A 38 -11.17 3.87 -0.74
N SER A 39 -10.37 4.23 -1.75
CA SER A 39 -10.66 5.33 -2.68
C SER A 39 -10.85 6.70 -2.02
N LEU A 40 -10.27 6.89 -0.84
CA LEU A 40 -10.26 8.17 -0.13
C LEU A 40 -9.10 9.08 -0.58
N LYS A 41 -8.01 8.47 -1.09
CA LYS A 41 -6.87 9.15 -1.71
C LYS A 41 -6.59 8.58 -3.10
N ASN A 42 -6.03 9.40 -3.98
CA ASN A 42 -5.65 8.97 -5.33
C ASN A 42 -4.30 8.26 -5.36
N GLU A 43 -3.36 8.68 -4.50
CA GLU A 43 -2.03 8.07 -4.43
C GLU A 43 -1.39 8.20 -3.04
N VAL A 44 -0.36 7.39 -2.82
CA VAL A 44 0.60 7.52 -1.72
C VAL A 44 1.99 7.22 -2.27
N LYS A 45 3.00 7.96 -1.81
CA LYS A 45 4.41 7.75 -2.15
C LYS A 45 5.25 7.79 -0.87
N GLY A 46 6.23 6.92 -0.81
CA GLY A 46 7.15 6.73 0.30
C GLY A 46 8.56 6.47 -0.23
N ALA A 47 9.57 7.02 0.43
CA ALA A 47 10.96 6.92 -0.02
C ALA A 47 11.91 6.79 1.17
N TYR A 48 13.18 6.49 0.89
CA TYR A 48 14.26 6.40 1.87
C TYR A 48 14.08 5.28 2.91
N HIS A 49 13.51 4.16 2.47
CA HIS A 49 13.34 2.95 3.27
C HIS A 49 14.60 2.06 3.29
N GLY A 50 14.72 1.25 4.33
CA GLY A 50 15.84 0.32 4.56
C GLY A 50 17.11 1.01 5.03
N ASP A 51 18.10 0.23 5.48
CA ASP A 51 19.33 0.74 6.09
C ASP A 51 20.13 1.65 5.13
N ALA A 52 20.13 1.31 3.85
CA ALA A 52 20.78 2.07 2.79
C ALA A 52 19.94 3.22 2.22
N LYS A 53 18.72 3.45 2.74
CA LYS A 53 17.77 4.49 2.31
C LYS A 53 17.52 4.54 0.79
N ASN A 54 17.55 3.38 0.15
CA ASN A 54 17.49 3.23 -1.30
C ASN A 54 16.24 2.46 -1.77
N LYS A 55 15.26 2.31 -0.88
CA LYS A 55 13.96 1.69 -1.18
C LYS A 55 12.84 2.72 -1.19
N GLY A 56 11.85 2.48 -2.04
CA GLY A 56 10.66 3.33 -2.16
C GLY A 56 9.40 2.51 -2.41
N PHE A 57 8.27 3.12 -2.06
CA PHE A 57 6.93 2.57 -2.17
C PHE A 57 6.03 3.60 -2.86
N ALA A 58 5.15 3.13 -3.73
CA ALA A 58 4.04 3.94 -4.21
C ALA A 58 2.79 3.07 -4.39
N ALA A 59 1.63 3.66 -4.16
CA ALA A 59 0.36 3.05 -4.56
C ALA A 59 -0.56 4.08 -5.21
N TYR A 60 -1.29 3.66 -6.24
CA TYR A 60 -2.17 4.51 -7.05
C TYR A 60 -3.55 3.87 -7.16
N ASN A 61 -4.59 4.64 -6.85
CA ASN A 61 -5.97 4.24 -7.08
C ASN A 61 -6.35 4.51 -8.54
N ASN A 62 -6.48 3.46 -9.33
CA ASN A 62 -6.84 3.53 -10.75
C ASN A 62 -8.35 3.32 -10.97
N GLY A 63 -9.16 3.62 -9.96
CA GLY A 63 -10.62 3.47 -10.02
C GLY A 63 -11.03 2.03 -10.28
N LYS A 64 -11.80 1.79 -11.35
CA LYS A 64 -12.29 0.45 -11.72
C LYS A 64 -11.16 -0.50 -12.13
N ALA A 65 -10.01 0.02 -12.55
CA ALA A 65 -8.85 -0.81 -12.92
C ALA A 65 -8.11 -1.37 -11.70
N GLY A 66 -8.49 -0.99 -10.47
CA GLY A 66 -7.90 -1.48 -9.24
C GLY A 66 -6.84 -0.54 -8.66
N VAL A 67 -5.90 -1.07 -7.88
CA VAL A 67 -4.84 -0.31 -7.21
C VAL A 67 -3.47 -0.83 -7.67
N ALA A 68 -2.66 0.02 -8.26
CA ALA A 68 -1.27 -0.33 -8.57
C ALA A 68 -0.40 -0.13 -7.33
N ILE A 69 0.46 -1.10 -7.03
CA ILE A 69 1.54 -0.99 -6.04
C ILE A 69 2.87 -1.09 -6.77
N ILE A 70 3.80 -0.22 -6.38
CA ILE A 70 5.17 -0.18 -6.89
C ILE A 70 6.11 -0.24 -5.70
N LEU A 71 7.03 -1.20 -5.72
CA LEU A 71 8.20 -1.22 -4.85
C LEU A 71 9.44 -0.95 -5.68
N SER A 72 10.35 -0.15 -5.14
CA SER A 72 11.61 0.18 -5.79
C SER A 72 12.79 -0.07 -4.87
N GLU A 73 13.90 -0.53 -5.43
CA GLU A 73 15.17 -0.70 -4.73
C GLU A 73 16.32 -0.53 -5.74
N LYS A 74 17.25 0.38 -5.46
CA LYS A 74 18.48 0.60 -6.27
C LYS A 74 18.21 0.75 -7.78
N GLY A 75 17.14 1.47 -8.14
CA GLY A 75 16.76 1.70 -9.54
C GLY A 75 15.94 0.59 -10.19
N VAL A 76 15.78 -0.56 -9.53
CA VAL A 76 14.83 -1.61 -9.95
C VAL A 76 13.45 -1.27 -9.42
N GLN A 77 12.41 -1.43 -10.25
CA GLN A 77 11.02 -1.28 -9.84
C GLN A 77 10.24 -2.56 -10.15
N LEU A 78 9.45 -3.00 -9.17
CA LEU A 78 8.51 -4.09 -9.31
C LEU A 78 7.10 -3.56 -9.13
N HIS A 79 6.21 -3.95 -10.03
CA HIS A 79 4.85 -3.45 -10.11
C HIS A 79 3.87 -4.61 -9.93
N HIS A 80 2.80 -4.36 -9.20
CA HIS A 80 1.69 -5.29 -9.09
C HIS A 80 0.38 -4.51 -9.14
N LEU A 81 -0.55 -4.95 -9.99
CA LEU A 81 -1.89 -4.39 -10.05
C LEU A 81 -2.83 -5.28 -9.25
N ILE A 82 -3.37 -4.74 -8.17
CA ILE A 82 -4.40 -5.37 -7.36
C ILE A 82 -5.75 -5.11 -8.06
N ASN A 83 -6.45 -6.16 -8.46
CA ASN A 83 -7.79 -6.07 -9.02
C ASN A 83 -8.82 -5.67 -7.94
N ASN A 84 -10.08 -5.42 -8.32
CA ASN A 84 -11.09 -5.00 -7.34
C ASN A 84 -11.50 -6.06 -6.33
N GLU A 85 -11.38 -7.35 -6.67
CA GLU A 85 -11.73 -8.45 -5.77
C GLU A 85 -10.70 -8.53 -4.63
N ASP A 86 -9.42 -8.62 -4.99
CA ASP A 86 -8.30 -8.67 -4.04
C ASP A 86 -8.17 -7.37 -3.23
N ARG A 87 -8.56 -6.24 -3.83
CA ARG A 87 -8.49 -4.92 -3.20
C ARG A 87 -9.26 -4.88 -1.89
N LEU A 88 -10.46 -5.47 -1.84
CA LEU A 88 -11.27 -5.45 -0.62
C LEU A 88 -10.62 -6.26 0.49
N GLU A 89 -10.09 -7.45 0.16
CA GLU A 89 -9.42 -8.31 1.13
C GLU A 89 -8.17 -7.62 1.72
N ILE A 90 -7.36 -7.02 0.85
CA ILE A 90 -6.18 -6.27 1.26
C ILE A 90 -6.58 -5.03 2.09
N ALA A 91 -7.68 -4.35 1.75
CA ALA A 91 -8.21 -3.23 2.53
C ALA A 91 -8.61 -3.66 3.95
N VAL A 92 -9.31 -4.79 4.08
CA VAL A 92 -9.71 -5.35 5.38
C VAL A 92 -8.50 -5.72 6.23
N PHE A 93 -7.48 -6.34 5.64
CA PHE A 93 -6.23 -6.63 6.36
C PHE A 93 -5.53 -5.34 6.80
N THR A 94 -5.39 -4.39 5.88
CA THR A 94 -4.68 -3.13 6.11
C THR A 94 -5.34 -2.29 7.19
N VAL A 95 -6.68 -2.22 7.22
CA VAL A 95 -7.41 -1.45 8.24
C VAL A 95 -7.30 -2.08 9.63
N ARG A 96 -7.23 -3.42 9.73
CA ARG A 96 -6.99 -4.10 11.02
C ARG A 96 -5.60 -3.78 11.56
N GLN A 97 -4.58 -3.76 10.70
CA GLN A 97 -3.23 -3.35 11.08
C GLN A 97 -3.19 -1.90 11.53
N LEU A 98 -3.90 -1.02 10.82
CA LEU A 98 -4.00 0.40 11.17
C LEU A 98 -4.73 0.61 12.50
N SER A 99 -5.86 -0.08 12.72
CA SER A 99 -6.63 0.02 13.95
C SER A 99 -5.83 -0.44 15.16
N ALA A 100 -5.07 -1.53 15.02
CA ALA A 100 -4.13 -1.99 16.04
C ALA A 100 -3.04 -0.95 16.33
N ALA A 101 -2.44 -0.35 15.30
CA ALA A 101 -1.43 0.69 15.46
C ALA A 101 -1.98 1.98 16.11
N TRP A 102 -3.26 2.27 15.89
CA TRP A 102 -3.95 3.43 16.47
C TRP A 102 -4.58 3.15 17.84
N LYS A 103 -4.66 1.89 18.25
CA LYS A 103 -5.36 1.43 19.46
C LYS A 103 -6.84 1.81 19.48
N VAL A 104 -7.51 1.66 18.33
CA VAL A 104 -8.95 1.91 18.16
C VAL A 104 -9.62 0.72 17.48
N THR A 105 -10.96 0.70 17.42
CA THR A 105 -11.66 -0.34 16.67
C THR A 105 -11.46 -0.14 15.15
N PRO A 106 -11.60 -1.19 14.32
CA PRO A 106 -11.58 -1.02 12.86
C PRO A 106 -12.61 -0.01 12.37
N SER A 107 -13.79 0.04 12.99
CA SER A 107 -14.84 1.02 12.67
C SER A 107 -14.40 2.45 12.93
N ASP A 108 -13.77 2.71 14.08
CA ASP A 108 -13.23 4.04 14.40
C ASP A 108 -12.10 4.43 13.44
N ALA A 109 -11.23 3.49 13.08
CA ALA A 109 -10.17 3.74 12.10
C ALA A 109 -10.75 4.17 10.74
N ILE A 110 -11.81 3.51 10.27
CA ILE A 110 -12.52 3.90 9.03
C ILE A 110 -13.16 5.29 9.18
N ALA A 111 -13.82 5.56 10.31
CA ALA A 111 -14.46 6.85 10.56
C ALA A 111 -13.44 8.00 10.54
N LEU A 112 -12.30 7.82 11.21
CA LEU A 112 -11.20 8.77 11.23
C LEU A 112 -10.56 8.96 9.86
N LEU A 113 -10.37 7.90 9.08
CA LEU A 113 -9.88 7.99 7.70
C LEU A 113 -10.83 8.81 6.81
N ARG A 114 -12.14 8.57 6.93
CA ARG A 114 -13.16 9.33 6.19
C ARG A 114 -13.17 10.80 6.61
N GLN A 115 -13.07 11.08 7.91
CA GLN A 115 -13.00 12.45 8.42
C GLN A 115 -11.75 13.17 7.92
N ALA A 116 -10.59 12.51 7.95
CA ALA A 116 -9.33 13.06 7.43
C ALA A 116 -9.44 13.40 5.94
N ALA A 117 -10.00 12.49 5.13
CA ALA A 117 -10.21 12.71 3.71
C ALA A 117 -11.22 13.83 3.42
N TRP A 118 -12.24 13.99 4.27
CA TRP A 118 -13.17 15.12 4.18
C TRP A 118 -12.46 16.44 4.50
N MET A 119 -11.67 16.50 5.57
CA MET A 119 -10.92 17.71 5.95
C MET A 119 -9.96 18.14 4.84
N GLU A 120 -9.22 17.21 4.24
CA GLU A 120 -8.28 17.50 3.14
C GLU A 120 -8.95 18.09 1.88
N LYS A 121 -10.26 17.87 1.71
CA LYS A 121 -11.03 18.39 0.56
C LYS A 121 -11.76 19.70 0.83
N ASN A 122 -12.01 20.03 2.09
CA ASN A 122 -12.95 21.08 2.49
C ASN A 122 -12.35 22.16 3.41
N ILE A 123 -11.07 22.02 3.80
CA ILE A 123 -10.29 23.00 4.55
C ILE A 123 -9.14 23.44 3.66
#